data_AF-A0A358IYW5-F1
#
_entry.id   AF-A0A358IYW5-F1
#
_cell.length_a   1.000
_cell.length_b   1.000
_cell.length_c   1.000
_cell.angle_alpha   90.00
_cell.angle_beta   90.00
_cell.angle_gamma   90.00
#
_symmetry.space_group_name_H-M   'P 1'
#
loop_
_entity.id
_entity.type
_entity.pdbx_description
1 polymer ?
#
loop_
_entity_poly.entity_id
_entity_poly.type
_entity_poly.pdbx_seq_one_letter_code
_entity_poly.pdbx_strand_id
1 'polypeptide(L)'
;PQSGLVSVDGMDVRAADPVDVRNRFAWVSQEAPLFSGSALENIRFGREAATLEEARAVAAEAQALGFIDALPEGFDTPLGERGKSLSGG
;
A
#
# COMPACT_ATOMS: atom_id res chain seq x y z
N PRO A 1 -20.95 11.48 -9.34
CA PRO A 1 -21.21 12.73 -8.55
C PRO A 1 -22.72 13.03 -8.57
N GLN A 2 -23.26 13.79 -7.61
CA GLN A 2 -24.70 14.16 -7.59
C GLN A 2 -25.09 15.02 -8.80
N SER A 3 -24.15 15.78 -9.37
CA SER A 3 -24.27 16.47 -10.66
C SER A 3 -22.88 16.63 -11.31
N GLY A 4 -22.82 16.88 -12.63
CA GLY A 4 -21.58 17.07 -13.38
C GLY A 4 -20.91 15.79 -13.89
N LEU A 5 -19.64 15.92 -14.29
CA LEU A 5 -18.82 14.88 -14.92
C LEU A 5 -17.47 14.76 -14.20
N VAL A 6 -17.00 13.54 -14.01
CA VAL A 6 -15.62 13.23 -13.64
C VAL A 6 -15.01 12.44 -14.79
N SER A 7 -13.86 12.86 -15.27
CA SER A 7 -13.18 12.23 -16.40
C SER A 7 -11.72 11.98 -16.10
N VAL A 8 -11.20 10.87 -16.62
CA VAL A 8 -9.77 10.54 -16.64
C VAL A 8 -9.34 10.51 -18.10
N ASP A 9 -8.37 11.34 -18.49
CA ASP A 9 -7.94 11.58 -19.88
C ASP A 9 -9.10 11.86 -20.85
N GLY A 10 -10.12 12.59 -20.40
CA GLY A 10 -11.29 12.94 -21.22
C GLY A 10 -12.32 11.81 -21.37
N MET A 11 -12.10 10.62 -20.79
CA MET A 11 -13.11 9.57 -20.70
C MET A 11 -13.91 9.70 -19.40
N ASP A 12 -15.25 9.72 -19.51
CA ASP A 12 -16.13 9.67 -18.35
C ASP A 12 -15.87 8.39 -17.53
N VAL A 13 -15.57 8.53 -16.24
CA VAL A 13 -15.28 7.39 -15.36
C VAL A 13 -16.46 6.43 -15.22
N ARG A 14 -17.69 6.88 -15.51
CA ARG A 14 -18.90 6.04 -15.52
C ARG A 14 -18.99 5.13 -16.75
N ALA A 15 -18.24 5.44 -17.81
CA ALA A 15 -18.21 4.68 -19.06
C ALA A 15 -16.98 3.77 -19.17
N ALA A 16 -16.01 3.89 -18.26
CA ALA A 16 -14.80 3.09 -18.21
C ALA A 16 -14.96 1.86 -17.30
N ASP A 17 -14.10 0.85 -17.48
CA ASP A 17 -13.99 -0.25 -16.52
C ASP A 17 -13.42 0.27 -15.18
N PRO A 18 -14.14 0.09 -14.05
CA PRO A 18 -13.64 0.51 -12.75
C PRO A 18 -12.28 -0.09 -12.36
N VAL A 19 -11.96 -1.30 -12.82
CA VAL A 19 -10.67 -1.96 -12.56
C VAL A 19 -9.55 -1.21 -13.28
N ASP A 20 -9.71 -0.91 -14.56
CA ASP A 20 -8.73 -0.17 -15.35
C ASP A 20 -8.52 1.25 -14.81
N VAL A 21 -9.60 1.93 -14.41
CA VAL A 21 -9.50 3.24 -13.78
C VAL A 21 -8.68 3.15 -12.49
N ARG A 22 -8.97 2.19 -11.60
CA ARG A 22 -8.25 2.04 -10.32
C ARG A 22 -6.79 1.66 -10.50
N ASN A 23 -6.45 0.82 -11.47
CA ASN A 23 -5.06 0.42 -11.76
C ASN A 23 -4.16 1.58 -12.20
N ARG A 24 -4.74 2.72 -12.57
CA ARG A 24 -4.01 3.93 -12.97
C ARG A 24 -3.69 4.88 -11.82
N PHE A 25 -4.20 4.62 -10.62
CA PHE A 25 -4.01 5.47 -9.46
C PHE A 25 -3.55 4.65 -8.25
N ALA A 26 -2.61 5.20 -7.50
CA ALA A 26 -2.33 4.75 -6.14
C ALA A 26 -3.10 5.64 -5.15
N TRP A 27 -3.64 5.04 -4.09
CA TRP A 27 -4.29 5.76 -3.00
C TRP A 27 -3.45 5.63 -1.73
N VAL A 28 -3.08 6.76 -1.14
CA VAL A 28 -2.44 6.81 0.19
C VAL A 28 -3.46 7.41 1.15
N SER A 29 -3.95 6.57 2.06
CA SER A 29 -4.96 6.96 3.05
C SER A 29 -4.32 7.73 4.20
N GLN A 30 -5.10 8.64 4.82
CA GLN A 30 -4.69 9.34 6.04
C GLN A 30 -4.44 8.36 7.20
N GLU A 31 -5.30 7.35 7.32
CA GLU A 31 -5.08 6.19 8.16
C GLU A 31 -4.51 5.08 7.28
N ALA A 32 -3.28 4.64 7.54
CA ALA A 32 -2.65 3.54 6.82
C ALA A 32 -2.93 2.22 7.58
N PRO A 33 -4.00 1.48 7.23
CA PRO A 33 -4.29 0.23 7.93
C PRO A 33 -3.18 -0.79 7.65
N LEU A 34 -2.76 -1.48 8.70
CA LEU A 34 -1.97 -2.71 8.57
C LEU A 34 -2.93 -3.89 8.54
N PHE A 35 -2.63 -4.86 7.69
CA PHE A 35 -3.33 -6.13 7.65
C PHE A 35 -2.62 -7.14 8.56
N SER A 36 -3.36 -8.12 9.06
CA SER A 36 -2.79 -9.28 9.73
C SER A 36 -1.90 -10.05 8.77
N GLY A 37 -0.62 -10.14 9.09
CA GLY A 37 0.41 -10.72 8.23
C GLY A 37 1.78 -10.08 8.51
N SER A 38 2.84 -10.55 7.86
CA SER A 38 4.17 -9.99 8.04
C SER A 38 4.32 -8.58 7.44
N ALA A 39 5.41 -7.89 7.78
CA ALA A 39 5.77 -6.64 7.12
C ALA A 39 5.93 -6.82 5.60
N LEU A 40 6.50 -7.95 5.16
CA LEU A 40 6.58 -8.31 3.74
C LEU A 40 5.21 -8.50 3.10
N GLU A 41 4.29 -9.19 3.78
CA GLU A 41 2.92 -9.40 3.28
C GLU A 41 2.15 -8.08 3.14
N ASN A 42 2.34 -7.15 4.08
CA ASN A 42 1.75 -5.81 4.01
C ASN A 42 2.32 -4.99 2.83
N ILE A 43 3.61 -5.09 2.51
CA ILE A 43 4.20 -4.46 1.32
C ILE A 43 3.67 -5.12 0.04
N ARG A 44 3.61 -6.46 0.01
CA ARG A 44 3.09 -7.25 -1.12
C ARG A 44 1.61 -7.04 -1.38
N PHE A 45 0.87 -6.46 -0.44
CA PHE A 45 -0.51 -6.05 -0.67
C PHE A 45 -0.64 -5.09 -1.88
N GLY A 46 0.37 -4.24 -2.14
CA GLY A 46 0.40 -3.39 -3.33
C GLY A 46 0.83 -4.11 -4.62
N ARG A 47 1.61 -5.19 -4.51
CA ARG A 47 2.06 -6.04 -5.62
C ARG A 47 2.47 -7.43 -5.11
N GLU A 48 1.57 -8.40 -5.28
CA GLU A 48 1.71 -9.74 -4.70
C GLU A 48 3.01 -10.46 -5.13
N ALA A 49 3.39 -10.28 -6.40
CA ALA A 49 4.57 -10.91 -6.99
C ALA A 49 5.91 -10.25 -6.59
N ALA A 50 5.91 -9.20 -5.77
CA ALA A 50 7.16 -8.51 -5.40
C ALA A 50 8.11 -9.45 -4.65
N THR A 51 9.36 -9.51 -5.07
CA THR A 51 10.42 -10.24 -4.37
C THR A 51 10.82 -9.54 -3.07
N LEU A 52 11.53 -10.25 -2.18
CA LEU A 52 12.07 -9.63 -0.96
C LEU A 52 13.04 -8.48 -1.28
N GLU A 53 13.84 -8.62 -2.34
CA GLU A 53 14.77 -7.58 -2.78
C GLU A 53 14.05 -6.31 -3.21
N GLU A 54 13.00 -6.46 -4.04
CA GLU A 54 12.16 -5.33 -4.46
C GLU A 54 11.44 -4.69 -3.25
N ALA A 55 10.91 -5.51 -2.34
CA ALA A 55 10.26 -5.02 -1.12
C ALA A 55 11.24 -4.21 -0.25
N ARG A 56 12.49 -4.67 -0.14
CA ARG A 56 13.55 -3.99 0.61
C ARG A 56 13.97 -2.67 -0.05
N ALA A 57 14.04 -2.62 -1.37
CA ALA A 57 14.33 -1.40 -2.12
C ALA A 57 13.23 -0.35 -1.93
N VAL A 58 11.94 -0.71 -2.11
CA VAL A 58 10.84 0.25 -1.92
C VAL A 58 10.67 0.68 -0.47
N ALA A 59 10.96 -0.20 0.49
CA ALA A 59 10.99 0.17 1.91
C ALA A 59 12.08 1.21 2.19
N ALA A 60 13.23 1.16 1.51
CA ALA A 60 14.26 2.18 1.63
C ALA A 60 13.81 3.52 1.05
N GLU A 61 13.20 3.49 -0.14
CA GLU A 61 12.65 4.69 -0.79
C GLU A 61 11.54 5.34 0.05
N ALA A 62 10.69 4.52 0.68
CA ALA A 62 9.63 4.96 1.59
C ALA A 62 10.13 5.33 3.00
N GLN A 63 11.45 5.27 3.26
CA GLN A 63 12.07 5.52 4.57
C GLN A 63 11.57 4.57 5.69
N ALA A 64 10.97 3.44 5.33
CA ALA A 64 10.49 2.41 6.25
C ALA A 64 11.56 1.36 6.57
N LEU A 65 12.64 1.26 5.79
CA LEU A 65 13.61 0.18 5.92
C LEU A 65 14.27 0.12 7.30
N GLY A 66 14.70 1.28 7.84
CA GLY A 66 15.32 1.32 9.17
C GLY A 66 14.37 0.89 10.28
N PHE A 67 13.09 1.21 10.14
CA PHE A 67 12.04 0.75 11.06
C PHE A 67 11.84 -0.77 10.95
N ILE A 68 11.73 -1.30 9.73
CA ILE A 68 11.53 -2.74 9.50
C ILE A 68 12.74 -3.54 9.98
N ASP A 69 13.97 -3.10 9.68
CA ASP A 69 15.21 -3.74 10.11
C ASP A 69 15.37 -3.74 11.66
N ALA A 70 14.68 -2.84 12.37
CA ALA A 70 14.66 -2.78 13.83
C ALA A 70 13.60 -3.72 14.48
N LEU A 71 12.71 -4.31 13.69
CA LEU A 71 11.74 -5.28 14.20
C LEU A 71 12.43 -6.61 14.54
N PRO A 72 11.93 -7.39 15.51
CA PRO A 72 12.58 -8.63 15.98
C PRO A 72 12.84 -9.67 14.88
N GLU A 73 11.97 -9.74 13.88
CA GLU A 73 12.04 -10.70 12.77
C GLU A 73 12.15 -9.98 11.41
N GLY A 74 12.48 -8.69 11.41
CA GLY A 74 12.59 -7.89 10.19
C GLY A 74 11.32 -7.93 9.34
N PHE A 75 11.46 -8.29 8.07
CA PHE A 75 10.37 -8.42 7.10
C PHE A 75 9.36 -9.53 7.43
N ASP A 76 9.76 -10.53 8.21
CA ASP A 76 8.89 -11.64 8.62
C ASP A 76 8.11 -11.32 9.90
N THR A 77 8.38 -10.17 10.55
CA THR A 77 7.69 -9.74 11.77
C THR A 77 6.19 -9.70 11.57
N PRO A 78 5.40 -10.45 12.35
CA PRO A 78 3.95 -10.42 12.30
C PRO A 78 3.41 -9.04 12.72
N LEU A 79 2.64 -8.42 11.84
CA LEU A 79 1.86 -7.21 12.07
C LEU A 79 0.38 -7.57 12.18
N GLY A 80 -0.39 -6.76 12.90
CA GLY A 80 -1.82 -7.00 13.14
C GLY A 80 -2.68 -5.79 12.81
N GLU A 81 -3.99 -6.05 12.65
CA GLU A 81 -5.06 -5.14 12.18
C GLU A 81 -5.22 -3.80 12.94
N ARG A 82 -4.45 -3.57 14.01
CA ARG A 82 -4.47 -2.32 14.78
C ARG A 82 -3.11 -1.74 15.12
N GLY A 83 -2.00 -2.28 14.59
CA GLY A 83 -0.66 -1.69 14.74
C GLY A 83 -0.38 -1.04 16.10
N LYS A 84 -0.90 -1.60 17.21
CA LYS A 84 -1.00 -0.87 18.50
C LYS A 84 0.38 -0.56 19.08
N SER A 85 1.43 -1.11 18.49
CA SER A 85 2.82 -0.92 18.84
C SER A 85 3.59 0.00 17.87
N LEU A 86 2.99 0.47 16.78
CA LEU A 86 3.71 1.18 15.71
C LEU A 86 3.24 2.64 15.60
N SER A 87 4.19 3.58 15.52
CA SER A 87 3.88 4.97 15.19
C SER A 87 3.38 5.06 13.75
N GLY A 88 2.46 5.98 13.47
CA GLY A 88 1.94 6.23 12.12
C GLY A 88 2.93 6.92 11.16
N GLY A 89 4.18 7.08 11.56
CA GLY A 89 5.26 7.72 10.82
C GLY A 89 6.61 7.24 11.29
#